data_AF-A0A2H0JXX7-F1
#
_entry.id   AF-A0A2H0JXX7-F1
#
_cell.length_a   1.000
_cell.length_b   1.000
_cell.length_c   1.000
_cell.angle_alpha   90.00
_cell.angle_beta   90.00
_cell.angle_gamma   90.00
#
_symmetry.space_group_name_H-M   'P 1'
#
loop_
_entity.id
_entity.type
_entity.pdbx_description
1 polymer ?
#
loop_
_entity_poly.entity_id
_entity_poly.type
_entity_poly.pdbx_seq_one_letter_code
_entity_poly.pdbx_strand_id
1 'polypeptide(L)'
;MERVQLGRVRVDTVDIGHVDWSVDEARRALEDALELARVARMQALIVVHGYGSTGQGGRIRTMVHKTCNAWQQRRTIRAWLPGGVFGPGNELARAVTTELPELRAGVNWGRKNPGVTVVWL
;
A
#
# COMPACT_ATOMS: atom_id res chain seq x y z
N MET A 1 -11.70 -1.42 -19.66
CA MET A 1 -11.12 -1.93 -18.39
C MET A 1 -12.22 -2.66 -17.66
N GLU A 2 -12.16 -3.99 -17.68
CA GLU A 2 -13.20 -4.85 -17.12
C GLU A 2 -12.99 -4.98 -15.61
N ARG A 3 -13.88 -4.37 -14.81
CA ARG A 3 -13.84 -4.49 -13.35
C ARG A 3 -14.55 -5.78 -12.97
N VAL A 4 -13.79 -6.80 -12.63
CA VAL A 4 -14.32 -8.03 -12.04
C VAL A 4 -14.72 -7.73 -10.59
N GLN A 5 -16.03 -7.66 -10.33
CA GLN A 5 -16.55 -7.55 -8.97
C GLN A 5 -16.76 -8.96 -8.41
N LEU A 6 -15.76 -9.50 -7.70
CA LEU A 6 -15.93 -10.71 -6.88
C LEU A 6 -16.30 -10.29 -5.47
N GLY A 7 -17.44 -10.79 -4.96
CA GLY A 7 -17.83 -10.58 -3.58
C GLY A 7 -16.81 -11.21 -2.64
N ARG A 8 -16.08 -10.39 -1.88
CA ARG A 8 -16.35 -10.11 -0.44
C ARG A 8 -15.25 -9.27 0.19
N VAL A 9 -14.09 -9.17 -0.47
CA VAL A 9 -12.99 -8.29 -0.07
C VAL A 9 -12.49 -7.45 -1.25
N ARG A 10 -12.36 -6.14 -1.06
CA ARG A 10 -11.81 -5.22 -2.07
C ARG A 10 -10.39 -4.81 -1.70
N VAL A 11 -9.41 -5.57 -2.19
CA VAL A 11 -8.00 -5.18 -2.21
C VAL A 11 -7.66 -4.76 -3.64
N ASP A 12 -6.97 -3.63 -3.79
CA ASP A 12 -6.42 -3.21 -5.08
C ASP A 12 -4.92 -2.91 -4.97
N THR A 13 -4.26 -2.72 -6.10
CA THR A 13 -2.84 -2.36 -6.21
C THR A 13 -2.68 -1.09 -7.03
N VAL A 14 -1.87 -0.16 -6.54
CA VAL A 14 -1.40 0.99 -7.33
C VAL A 14 0.11 0.88 -7.50
N ASP A 15 0.58 1.01 -8.73
CA ASP A 15 2.00 1.10 -9.03
C ASP A 15 2.39 2.57 -9.26
N ILE A 16 3.34 3.03 -8.44
CA ILE A 16 3.95 4.36 -8.51
C ILE A 16 5.48 4.25 -8.52
N GLY A 17 6.02 3.04 -8.70
CA GLY A 17 7.44 2.71 -8.75
C GLY A 17 8.08 2.97 -10.11
N HIS A 18 7.54 3.92 -10.88
CA HIS A 18 8.01 4.28 -12.21
C HIS A 18 9.30 5.11 -12.14
N VAL A 19 10.33 4.69 -12.89
CA VAL A 19 11.68 5.29 -12.84
C VAL A 19 11.73 6.73 -13.35
N ASP A 20 10.74 7.13 -14.13
CA ASP A 20 10.58 8.44 -14.78
C ASP A 20 9.71 9.41 -13.97
N TRP A 21 9.07 8.97 -12.89
CA TRP A 21 8.23 9.85 -12.07
C TRP A 21 9.03 10.65 -11.03
N SER A 22 8.74 11.94 -10.96
CA SER A 22 9.13 12.80 -9.84
C SER A 22 8.42 12.37 -8.55
N VAL A 23 8.94 12.82 -7.40
CA VAL A 23 8.32 12.53 -6.10
C VAL A 23 6.91 13.11 -6.01
N ASP A 24 6.68 14.25 -6.65
CA ASP A 24 5.38 14.93 -6.61
C ASP A 24 4.35 14.28 -7.52
N GLU A 25 4.75 13.74 -8.68
CA GLU A 25 3.88 12.90 -9.52
C GLU A 25 3.47 11.62 -8.78
N ALA A 26 4.45 10.93 -8.19
CA ALA A 26 4.17 9.74 -7.37
C ALA A 26 3.27 10.06 -6.16
N ARG A 27 3.42 11.24 -5.56
CA ARG A 27 2.55 11.69 -4.45
C ARG A 27 1.12 11.88 -4.92
N ARG A 28 0.90 12.61 -6.03
CA ARG A 28 -0.44 12.86 -6.57
C ARG A 28 -1.14 11.55 -6.91
N ALA A 29 -0.45 10.64 -7.60
CA ALA A 29 -0.99 9.32 -7.91
C ALA A 29 -1.33 8.50 -6.66
N LEU A 30 -0.51 8.56 -5.61
CA LEU A 30 -0.80 7.92 -4.33
C LEU A 30 -2.05 8.51 -3.67
N GLU A 31 -2.16 9.83 -3.58
CA GLU A 31 -3.29 10.50 -2.94
C GLU A 31 -4.60 10.22 -3.70
N ASP A 32 -4.57 10.24 -5.03
CA ASP A 32 -5.71 9.89 -5.88
C ASP A 32 -6.13 8.42 -5.68
N ALA A 33 -5.16 7.50 -5.62
CA ALA A 33 -5.44 6.08 -5.41
C ALA A 33 -6.02 5.80 -4.01
N LEU A 34 -5.50 6.47 -2.98
CA LEU A 34 -6.03 6.36 -1.61
C LEU A 34 -7.45 6.90 -1.51
N GLU A 35 -7.72 8.05 -2.14
CA GLU A 35 -9.05 8.64 -2.15
C GLU A 35 -10.03 7.78 -2.94
N LEU A 36 -9.63 7.26 -4.09
CA LEU A 36 -10.43 6.32 -4.87
C LEU A 36 -10.73 5.05 -4.08
N ALA A 37 -9.74 4.48 -3.40
CA ALA A 37 -9.92 3.30 -2.56
C ALA A 37 -10.92 3.57 -1.43
N ARG A 38 -10.84 4.74 -0.80
CA ARG A 38 -11.77 5.18 0.25
C ARG A 38 -13.19 5.33 -0.27
N VAL A 39 -13.38 6.06 -1.37
CA VAL A 39 -14.70 6.29 -2.00
C VAL A 39 -15.31 4.97 -2.50
N ALA A 40 -14.49 4.10 -3.08
CA ALA A 40 -14.89 2.76 -3.52
C ALA A 40 -15.09 1.77 -2.36
N ARG A 41 -14.85 2.20 -1.11
CA ARG A 41 -14.94 1.37 0.11
C ARG A 41 -14.13 0.08 -0.04
N MET A 42 -12.90 0.21 -0.53
CA MET A 42 -11.90 -0.84 -0.48
C MET A 42 -11.47 -1.08 0.97
N GLN A 43 -10.99 -2.28 1.26
CA GLN A 43 -10.48 -2.63 2.58
C GLN A 43 -8.95 -2.51 2.66
N ALA A 44 -8.25 -2.68 1.55
CA ALA A 44 -6.82 -2.44 1.49
C ALA A 44 -6.36 -1.94 0.12
N LEU A 45 -5.24 -1.24 0.13
CA LEU A 45 -4.49 -0.85 -1.06
C LEU A 45 -3.04 -1.30 -0.90
N ILE A 46 -2.52 -2.01 -1.90
CA ILE A 46 -1.09 -2.32 -2.00
C ILE A 46 -0.45 -1.23 -2.86
N VAL A 47 0.49 -0.49 -2.29
CA VAL A 47 1.24 0.55 -2.99
C VAL A 47 2.59 -0.04 -3.41
N VAL A 48 2.80 -0.22 -4.70
CA VAL A 48 4.09 -0.60 -5.27
C VAL A 48 4.87 0.67 -5.56
N HIS A 49 6.00 0.86 -4.87
CA HIS A 49 6.84 2.05 -5.02
C HIS A 49 8.30 1.71 -5.39
N GLY A 50 8.56 0.44 -5.68
CA GLY A 50 9.88 -0.07 -6.03
C GLY A 50 10.85 -0.21 -4.85
N TYR A 51 11.93 -0.95 -5.07
CA TYR A 51 12.90 -1.40 -4.06
C TYR A 51 13.92 -0.35 -3.59
N GLY A 52 13.67 0.94 -3.83
CA GLY A 52 14.69 1.98 -3.68
C GLY A 52 15.33 2.04 -2.28
N SER A 53 16.60 1.66 -2.20
CA SER A 53 17.48 1.86 -1.05
C SER A 53 18.28 3.18 -1.16
N THR A 54 18.44 3.72 -2.36
CA THR A 54 19.08 5.01 -2.69
C THR A 54 18.40 5.66 -3.91
N GLY A 55 18.68 6.94 -4.19
CA GLY A 55 18.16 7.64 -5.38
C GLY A 55 16.65 7.93 -5.35
N GLN A 56 16.02 7.98 -6.53
CA GLN A 56 14.61 8.37 -6.71
C GLN A 56 13.63 7.41 -6.02
N GLY A 57 13.80 6.09 -6.16
CA GLY A 57 12.93 5.10 -5.52
C GLY A 57 12.92 5.19 -3.98
N GLY A 58 14.07 5.49 -3.37
CA GLY A 58 14.15 5.70 -1.91
C GLY A 58 13.41 6.96 -1.45
N ARG A 59 13.40 8.01 -2.29
CA ARG A 59 12.63 9.24 -2.04
C ARG A 59 11.12 8.97 -2.17
N ILE A 60 10.70 8.21 -3.17
CA ILE A 60 9.29 7.81 -3.34
C ILE A 60 8.84 6.97 -2.16
N ARG A 61 9.58 5.93 -1.76
CA ARG A 61 9.26 5.14 -0.55
C ARG A 61 9.10 6.02 0.69
N THR A 62 10.04 6.93 0.92
CA THR A 62 9.99 7.87 2.04
C THR A 62 8.74 8.75 1.97
N MET A 63 8.38 9.22 0.77
CA MET A 63 7.16 9.98 0.53
C MET A 63 5.91 9.15 0.85
N VAL A 64 5.81 7.92 0.36
CA VAL A 64 4.69 7.01 0.63
C VAL A 64 4.45 6.86 2.12
N HIS A 65 5.52 6.55 2.87
CA HIS A 65 5.44 6.40 4.33
C HIS A 65 4.96 7.67 5.02
N LYS A 66 5.47 8.86 4.62
CA LYS A 66 5.04 10.14 5.17
C LYS A 66 3.56 10.42 4.88
N THR A 67 3.11 10.17 3.66
CA THR A 67 1.71 10.34 3.26
C THR A 67 0.80 9.40 4.04
N CYS A 68 1.12 8.11 4.12
CA CYS A 68 0.34 7.13 4.89
C CYS A 68 0.27 7.50 6.38
N ASN A 69 1.39 7.92 6.97
CA ASN A 69 1.40 8.38 8.36
C ASN A 69 0.48 9.59 8.58
N ALA A 70 0.52 10.59 7.68
CA ALA A 70 -0.36 11.75 7.76
C ALA A 70 -1.86 11.37 7.64
N TRP A 71 -2.19 10.43 6.74
CA TRP A 71 -3.55 9.92 6.57
C TRP A 71 -4.02 9.13 7.79
N GLN A 72 -3.16 8.28 8.36
CA GLN A 72 -3.48 7.55 9.60
C GLN A 72 -3.71 8.51 10.78
N GLN A 73 -2.87 9.54 10.93
CA GLN A 73 -3.06 10.57 11.96
C GLN A 73 -4.38 11.33 11.81
N ARG A 74 -4.82 11.55 10.57
CA ARG A 74 -6.13 12.15 10.24
C ARG A 74 -7.30 11.16 10.32
N ARG A 75 -7.05 9.90 10.68
CA ARG A 75 -8.03 8.80 10.73
C ARG A 75 -8.73 8.55 9.39
N THR A 76 -8.07 8.84 8.26
CA THR A 76 -8.59 8.54 6.92
C THR A 76 -8.27 7.13 6.45
N ILE A 77 -7.30 6.48 7.08
CA ILE A 77 -7.00 5.04 6.97
C ILE A 77 -6.85 4.46 8.37
N ARG A 78 -7.18 3.17 8.55
CA ARG A 78 -7.02 2.45 9.81
C ARG A 78 -5.55 2.26 10.20
N ALA A 79 -4.72 1.78 9.27
CA ALA A 79 -3.30 1.55 9.50
C ALA A 79 -2.51 1.39 8.19
N TRP A 80 -1.18 1.35 8.29
CA TRP A 80 -0.32 0.98 7.16
C TRP A 80 0.92 0.23 7.65
N LEU A 81 1.54 -0.57 6.77
CA LEU A 81 2.79 -1.26 7.05
C LEU A 81 3.71 -1.31 5.82
N PRO A 82 5.03 -1.14 6.00
CA PRO A 82 6.00 -1.49 4.98
C PRO A 82 5.96 -3.01 4.69
N GLY A 83 6.00 -3.40 3.42
CA GLY A 83 6.05 -4.80 3.00
C GLY A 83 7.30 -5.53 3.49
N GLY A 84 8.38 -4.82 3.79
CA GLY A 84 9.62 -5.38 4.37
C GLY A 84 9.45 -5.96 5.77
N VAL A 85 8.37 -5.62 6.48
CA VAL A 85 8.01 -6.21 7.79
C VAL A 85 6.67 -6.96 7.73
N PHE A 86 6.08 -7.10 6.54
CA PHE A 86 4.78 -7.73 6.36
C PHE A 86 4.92 -9.25 6.33
N GLY A 87 4.60 -9.88 7.46
CA GLY A 87 4.77 -11.32 7.64
C GLY A 87 4.36 -11.77 9.05
N PRO A 88 4.48 -13.07 9.34
CA PRO A 88 3.93 -13.66 10.56
C PRO A 88 4.57 -13.13 11.85
N GLY A 89 5.78 -12.58 11.78
CA GLY A 89 6.47 -11.97 12.93
C GLY A 89 5.91 -10.59 13.34
N ASN A 90 5.08 -9.94 12.53
CA ASN A 90 4.53 -8.62 12.83
C ASN A 90 3.04 -8.72 13.24
N GLU A 91 2.69 -8.18 14.40
CA GLU A 91 1.33 -8.28 14.96
C GLU A 91 0.27 -7.61 14.09
N LEU A 92 0.54 -6.38 13.64
CA LEU A 92 -0.39 -5.65 12.78
C LEU A 92 -0.56 -6.36 11.43
N ALA A 93 0.51 -6.93 10.87
CA ALA A 93 0.43 -7.73 9.65
C ALA A 93 -0.45 -8.98 9.84
N ARG A 94 -0.40 -9.64 11.03
CA ARG A 94 -1.28 -10.76 11.37
C ARG A 94 -2.74 -10.32 11.55
N ALA A 95 -2.98 -9.18 12.17
CA ALA A 95 -4.33 -8.62 12.34
C ALA A 95 -4.97 -8.33 10.98
N VAL A 96 -4.25 -7.60 10.12
CA VAL A 96 -4.69 -7.26 8.76
C VAL A 96 -4.99 -8.52 7.94
N THR A 97 -4.10 -9.53 7.95
CA THR A 97 -4.29 -10.76 7.15
C THR A 97 -5.26 -11.77 7.76
N THR A 98 -5.69 -11.57 9.01
CA THR A 98 -6.84 -12.28 9.59
C THR A 98 -8.14 -11.75 8.99
N GLU A 99 -8.25 -10.42 8.84
CA GLU A 99 -9.42 -9.78 8.23
C GLU A 99 -9.42 -9.86 6.69
N LEU A 100 -8.23 -9.83 6.07
CA LEU A 100 -8.02 -9.78 4.61
C LEU A 100 -7.00 -10.83 4.16
N PRO A 101 -7.37 -12.13 4.10
CA PRO A 101 -6.46 -13.21 3.74
C PRO A 101 -5.81 -13.06 2.35
N GLU A 102 -6.48 -12.37 1.42
CA GLU A 102 -6.05 -12.12 0.04
C GLU A 102 -4.74 -11.34 -0.03
N LEU A 103 -4.47 -10.50 0.98
CA LEU A 103 -3.21 -9.75 1.06
C LEU A 103 -2.00 -10.67 1.13
N ARG A 104 -2.14 -11.92 1.60
CA ARG A 104 -1.00 -12.83 1.70
C ARG A 104 -0.35 -13.11 0.35
N ALA A 105 -1.17 -13.23 -0.70
CA ALA A 105 -0.71 -13.43 -2.07
C ALA A 105 -0.13 -12.15 -2.66
N GLY A 106 -0.85 -11.02 -2.55
CA GLY A 106 -0.47 -9.77 -3.20
C GLY A 106 0.84 -9.14 -2.71
N VAL A 107 1.25 -9.41 -1.47
CA VAL A 107 2.41 -8.74 -0.85
C VAL A 107 3.59 -9.68 -0.58
N ASN A 108 3.52 -10.93 -1.07
CA ASN A 108 4.48 -11.99 -0.79
C ASN A 108 4.69 -12.22 0.73
N TRP A 109 3.61 -12.55 1.44
CA TRP A 109 3.62 -12.79 2.89
C TRP A 109 4.79 -13.64 3.37
N GLY A 110 5.54 -13.14 4.34
CA GLY A 110 6.69 -13.86 4.92
C GLY A 110 7.99 -13.80 4.09
N ARG A 111 7.91 -13.45 2.79
CA ARG A 111 9.11 -13.21 1.96
C ARG A 111 9.68 -11.80 2.11
N LYS A 112 8.92 -10.89 2.76
CA LYS A 112 9.28 -9.49 3.02
C LYS A 112 9.61 -8.72 1.73
N ASN A 113 8.66 -7.94 1.23
CA ASN A 113 8.86 -7.11 0.04
C ASN A 113 9.02 -5.63 0.42
N PRO A 114 10.24 -5.09 0.55
CA PRO A 114 10.44 -3.68 0.90
C PRO A 114 10.03 -2.71 -0.21
N GLY A 115 9.72 -3.19 -1.42
CA GLY A 115 9.24 -2.37 -2.54
C GLY A 115 7.74 -2.10 -2.55
N VAL A 116 7.02 -2.59 -1.53
CA VAL A 116 5.59 -2.32 -1.37
C VAL A 116 5.27 -1.77 0.02
N THR A 117 4.14 -1.08 0.10
CA THR A 117 3.50 -0.65 1.34
C THR A 117 2.04 -1.10 1.33
N VAL A 118 1.58 -1.69 2.43
CA VAL A 118 0.18 -2.09 2.60
C VAL A 118 -0.56 -1.03 3.37
N VAL A 119 -1.66 -0.54 2.82
CA VAL A 119 -2.56 0.41 3.47
C VAL A 119 -3.86 -0.30 3.81
N TRP A 120 -4.23 -0.28 5.09
CA TRP A 120 -5.48 -0.80 5.61
C TRP A 120 -6.46 0.36 5.80
N LEU A 121 -7.55 0.36 5.02
CA LEU A 121 -8.58 1.41 5.09
C LEU A 121 -9.54 1.17 6.25
#